data_AF-A0A7Y9JM67-F1
#
_entry.id   AF-A0A7Y9JM67-F1
#
_cell.length_a   1.000
_cell.length_b   1.000
_cell.length_c   1.000
_cell.angle_alpha   90.00
_cell.angle_beta   90.00
_cell.angle_gamma   90.00
#
_symmetry.space_group_name_H-M   'P 1'
#
loop_
_entity.id
_entity.type
_entity.pdbx_description
1 polymer ?
#
loop_
_entity_poly.entity_id
_entity_poly.type
_entity_poly.pdbx_seq_one_letter_code
_entity_poly.pdbx_strand_id
1 'polypeptide(L)'
;MAADEADALRLGRQIVANLNHRRLGPAPGPVEEPLYDAEELAGIVPEDLKVPFDPREVIARIADGSRFDEFKPLYGTSLVTGWTRVHGYPIGILANAQGVLFGDEAQKAAQFIQLANQSDTPLLFLHNTTGYMVGREYEQAGIIKHGALMINAVANSRVPHISIVMGASYGAGNYGMCGRAYDPRFLFAWPSAKSAVMGPQQLAGVLSIVARQAAQARGQAYDEDQDRAMREMVEAQIEAESLPFFLSGRLYDDGVIDPRDTRTVLGLCLSAVHNAPVRGAEGFGVFRM
;
A
#
# COMPACT_ATOMS: atom_id res chain seq x y z
N MET A 1 38.22 8.03 -22.70
CA MET A 1 37.75 7.12 -23.77
C MET A 1 38.05 5.71 -23.30
N ALA A 2 37.07 4.82 -23.33
CA ALA A 2 37.23 3.43 -22.91
C ALA A 2 37.73 2.56 -24.07
N ALA A 3 38.52 1.53 -23.78
CA ALA A 3 39.00 0.58 -24.79
C ALA A 3 37.98 -0.52 -25.12
N ASP A 4 37.18 -0.94 -24.13
CA ASP A 4 36.13 -1.96 -24.22
C ASP A 4 35.07 -1.73 -23.12
N GLU A 5 34.11 -2.65 -23.00
CA GLU A 5 33.03 -2.57 -22.01
C GLU A 5 33.54 -2.66 -20.56
N ALA A 6 34.56 -3.50 -20.29
CA ALA A 6 35.11 -3.66 -18.95
C ALA A 6 35.84 -2.39 -18.49
N ASP A 7 36.59 -1.77 -19.39
CA ASP A 7 37.26 -0.49 -19.15
C ASP A 7 36.23 0.65 -18.98
N ALA A 8 35.11 0.62 -19.71
CA ALA A 8 34.02 1.57 -19.52
C ALA A 8 33.40 1.46 -18.12
N LEU A 9 33.15 0.25 -17.61
CA LEU A 9 32.67 0.02 -16.24
C LEU A 9 33.67 0.48 -15.18
N ARG A 10 34.97 0.21 -15.39
CA ARG A 10 36.05 0.68 -14.51
C ARG A 10 36.07 2.22 -14.43
N LEU A 11 36.00 2.89 -15.58
CA LEU A 11 35.94 4.35 -15.67
C LEU A 11 34.68 4.90 -15.00
N GLY A 12 33.52 4.25 -15.19
CA GLY A 12 32.27 4.63 -14.53
C GLY A 12 32.40 4.61 -12.99
N ARG A 13 32.97 3.53 -12.43
CA ARG A 13 33.26 3.44 -10.98
C ARG A 13 34.22 4.54 -10.52
N GLN A 14 35.23 4.85 -11.33
CA GLN A 14 36.19 5.92 -11.04
C GLN A 14 35.52 7.30 -11.02
N ILE A 15 34.57 7.57 -11.92
CA ILE A 15 33.80 8.82 -11.91
C ILE A 15 32.98 8.92 -10.61
N VAL A 16 32.22 7.87 -10.28
CA VAL A 16 31.37 7.84 -9.07
C VAL A 16 32.19 8.05 -7.78
N ALA A 17 33.38 7.44 -7.69
CA ALA A 17 34.28 7.59 -6.55
C ALA A 17 34.73 9.05 -6.30
N ASN A 18 34.72 9.90 -7.34
CA ASN A 18 35.19 11.28 -7.28
C ASN A 18 34.05 12.32 -7.17
N LEU A 19 32.79 11.90 -6.95
CA LEU A 19 31.65 12.82 -6.85
C LEU A 19 31.60 13.64 -5.54
N ASN A 20 32.47 13.35 -4.55
CA ASN A 20 32.39 13.91 -3.20
C ASN A 20 30.96 13.79 -2.61
N HIS A 21 30.28 12.68 -2.92
CA HIS A 21 28.88 12.44 -2.57
C HIS A 21 28.71 12.32 -1.05
N ARG A 22 27.63 12.91 -0.52
CA ARG A 22 27.24 12.81 0.88
C ARG A 22 25.73 12.61 0.99
N ARG A 23 25.31 11.76 1.93
CA ARG A 23 23.89 11.57 2.27
C ARG A 23 23.39 12.79 3.05
N LEU A 24 22.18 13.23 2.74
CA LEU A 24 21.56 14.42 3.34
C LEU A 24 20.48 14.09 4.37
N GLY A 25 19.95 12.86 4.38
CA GLY A 25 19.02 12.39 5.40
C GLY A 25 19.74 12.02 6.71
N PRO A 26 18.98 11.87 7.82
CA PRO A 26 19.51 11.35 9.06
C PRO A 26 20.18 9.97 8.89
N ALA A 27 21.27 9.73 9.61
CA ALA A 27 21.88 8.40 9.65
C ALA A 27 20.98 7.41 10.41
N PRO A 28 20.96 6.13 10.02
CA PRO A 28 20.25 5.11 10.80
C PRO A 28 20.89 4.96 12.18
N GLY A 29 20.09 4.58 13.16
CA GLY A 29 20.60 4.19 14.48
C GLY A 29 21.08 2.75 14.53
N PRO A 30 21.32 2.22 15.74
CA PRO A 30 21.65 0.81 15.93
C PRO A 30 20.58 -0.11 15.34
N VAL A 31 21.04 -1.20 14.72
CA VAL A 31 20.18 -2.24 14.14
C VAL A 31 20.05 -3.38 15.14
N GLU A 32 18.81 -3.84 15.32
CA GLU A 32 18.51 -5.08 16.03
C GLU A 32 17.71 -5.97 15.09
N GLU A 33 18.03 -7.26 15.01
CA GLU A 33 17.23 -8.18 14.21
C GLU A 33 15.84 -8.40 14.82
N PRO A 34 14.83 -8.73 14.02
CA PRO A 34 13.53 -9.13 14.53
C PRO A 34 13.65 -10.39 15.41
N LEU A 35 12.71 -10.54 16.35
CA LEU A 35 12.62 -11.71 17.23
C LEU A 35 12.06 -12.95 16.54
N TYR A 36 11.42 -12.78 15.38
CA TYR A 36 10.75 -13.83 14.62
C TYR A 36 11.41 -14.01 13.26
N ASP A 37 11.42 -15.25 12.76
CA ASP A 37 12.07 -15.58 11.49
C ASP A 37 11.31 -14.96 10.30
N ALA A 38 12.05 -14.41 9.34
CA ALA A 38 11.49 -13.90 8.10
C ALA A 38 10.82 -15.01 7.27
N GLU A 39 11.28 -16.26 7.38
CA GLU A 39 10.68 -17.41 6.69
C GLU A 39 9.18 -17.60 7.03
N GLU A 40 8.76 -17.19 8.22
CA GLU A 40 7.37 -17.27 8.66
C GLU A 40 6.44 -16.32 7.87
N LEU A 41 6.98 -15.29 7.19
CA LEU A 41 6.20 -14.35 6.36
C LEU A 41 5.43 -15.06 5.23
N ALA A 42 5.98 -16.14 4.68
CA ALA A 42 5.32 -16.91 3.62
C ALA A 42 4.01 -17.57 4.07
N GLY A 43 3.81 -17.76 5.39
CA GLY A 43 2.63 -18.41 5.96
C GLY A 43 1.60 -17.47 6.60
N ILE A 44 1.85 -16.15 6.65
CA ILE A 44 0.97 -15.21 7.36
C ILE A 44 -0.28 -14.84 6.55
N VAL A 45 -0.11 -14.55 5.26
CA VAL A 45 -1.23 -14.13 4.41
C VAL A 45 -2.04 -15.37 4.01
N PRO A 46 -3.34 -15.45 4.33
CA PRO A 46 -4.18 -16.56 3.94
C PRO A 46 -4.28 -16.69 2.41
N GLU A 47 -4.43 -17.92 1.90
CA GLU A 47 -4.65 -18.17 0.48
C GLU A 47 -5.93 -17.48 -0.04
N ASP A 48 -6.99 -17.49 0.75
CA ASP A 48 -8.18 -16.69 0.48
C ASP A 48 -8.01 -15.28 1.06
N LEU A 49 -7.74 -14.30 0.19
CA LEU A 49 -7.60 -12.89 0.54
C LEU A 49 -8.84 -12.26 1.19
N LYS A 50 -9.98 -12.96 1.23
CA LYS A 50 -11.17 -12.53 1.99
C LYS A 50 -11.03 -12.81 3.49
N VAL A 51 -10.13 -13.72 3.87
CA VAL A 51 -9.88 -14.05 5.26
C VAL A 51 -8.97 -12.96 5.86
N PRO A 52 -9.42 -12.23 6.89
CA PRO A 52 -8.59 -11.23 7.53
C PRO A 52 -7.46 -11.90 8.31
N PHE A 53 -6.37 -11.18 8.50
CA PHE A 53 -5.25 -11.60 9.35
C PHE A 53 -4.69 -10.38 10.08
N ASP A 54 -3.94 -10.61 11.16
CA ASP A 54 -3.33 -9.51 11.91
C ASP A 54 -2.04 -9.04 11.23
N PRO A 55 -1.96 -7.81 10.70
CA PRO A 55 -0.76 -7.30 10.04
C PRO A 55 0.38 -7.10 11.04
N ARG A 56 0.11 -7.10 12.35
CA ARG A 56 1.16 -7.08 13.38
C ARG A 56 2.08 -8.28 13.27
N GLU A 57 1.61 -9.42 12.76
CA GLU A 57 2.44 -10.58 12.48
C GLU A 57 3.49 -10.28 11.39
N VAL A 58 3.11 -9.52 10.35
CA VAL A 58 4.08 -9.05 9.34
C VAL A 58 5.03 -8.03 9.96
N ILE A 59 4.50 -7.05 10.70
CA ILE A 59 5.30 -6.00 11.34
C ILE A 59 6.36 -6.59 12.27
N ALA A 60 5.99 -7.59 13.09
CA ALA A 60 6.90 -8.24 14.04
C ALA A 60 8.11 -8.91 13.36
N ARG A 61 7.99 -9.33 12.09
CA ARG A 61 9.07 -9.99 11.32
C ARG A 61 9.91 -9.01 10.48
N ILE A 62 9.48 -7.75 10.37
CA ILE A 62 10.23 -6.72 9.64
C ILE A 62 10.80 -5.63 10.55
N ALA A 63 10.25 -5.45 11.76
CA ALA A 63 10.65 -4.44 12.73
C ALA A 63 11.90 -4.84 13.51
N ASP A 64 12.78 -3.87 13.78
CA ASP A 64 13.96 -4.07 14.61
C ASP A 64 13.55 -4.47 16.04
N GLY A 65 14.07 -5.61 16.52
CA GLY A 65 13.69 -6.19 17.82
C GLY A 65 12.19 -6.50 17.94
N SER A 66 11.46 -6.60 16.81
CA SER A 66 10.01 -6.79 16.76
C SER A 66 9.19 -5.77 17.56
N ARG A 67 9.76 -4.58 17.81
CA ARG A 67 9.10 -3.52 18.58
C ARG A 67 8.16 -2.72 17.70
N PHE A 68 6.97 -2.45 18.20
CA PHE A 68 5.98 -1.64 17.52
C PHE A 68 5.17 -0.82 18.52
N ASP A 69 5.32 0.49 18.47
CA ASP A 69 4.61 1.43 19.34
C ASP A 69 3.31 1.85 18.67
N GLU A 70 2.24 1.12 18.97
CA GLU A 70 0.96 1.28 18.28
C GLU A 70 0.27 2.62 18.64
N PHE A 71 -0.12 3.37 17.61
CA PHE A 71 -0.90 4.59 17.72
C PHE A 71 -2.40 4.29 17.65
N LYS A 72 -3.16 4.76 18.63
CA LYS A 72 -4.61 4.57 18.74
C LYS A 72 -5.05 3.10 18.54
N PRO A 73 -4.55 2.14 19.34
CA PRO A 73 -4.87 0.72 19.16
C PRO A 73 -6.36 0.38 19.33
N LEU A 74 -7.12 1.22 20.04
CA LEU A 74 -8.55 0.99 20.33
C LEU A 74 -9.51 1.83 19.47
N TYR A 75 -9.00 2.58 18.49
CA TYR A 75 -9.80 3.44 17.62
C TYR A 75 -9.45 3.14 16.16
N GLY A 76 -10.45 2.99 15.29
CA GLY A 76 -10.23 2.59 13.90
C GLY A 76 -9.39 1.31 13.79
N THR A 77 -9.87 0.21 14.37
CA THR A 77 -9.08 -1.02 14.57
C THR A 77 -8.87 -1.83 13.29
N SER A 78 -9.58 -1.52 12.20
CA SER A 78 -9.36 -2.13 10.89
C SER A 78 -8.09 -1.60 10.20
N LEU A 79 -7.49 -0.52 10.72
CA LEU A 79 -6.21 0.03 10.28
C LEU A 79 -5.23 0.14 11.47
N VAL A 80 -4.19 -0.68 11.46
CA VAL A 80 -3.10 -0.64 12.42
C VAL A 80 -2.15 0.48 12.02
N THR A 81 -1.80 1.34 12.98
CA THR A 81 -0.84 2.42 12.75
C THR A 81 0.13 2.48 13.92
N GLY A 82 1.40 2.78 13.69
CA GLY A 82 2.35 2.90 14.79
C GLY A 82 3.78 3.11 14.33
N TRP A 83 4.67 3.27 15.30
CA TRP A 83 6.07 3.60 15.07
C TRP A 83 6.96 2.38 15.27
N THR A 84 7.99 2.27 14.45
CA THR A 84 9.04 1.25 14.62
C THR A 84 10.33 1.70 13.94
N ARG A 85 11.30 0.80 13.88
CA ARG A 85 12.54 0.96 13.11
C ARG A 85 12.74 -0.25 12.21
N VAL A 86 13.32 -0.02 11.04
CA VAL A 86 13.77 -1.08 10.13
C VAL A 86 15.18 -0.75 9.70
N HIS A 87 16.14 -1.64 9.99
CA HIS A 87 17.56 -1.40 9.76
C HIS A 87 18.03 -0.06 10.37
N GLY A 88 17.56 0.26 11.58
CA GLY A 88 17.90 1.46 12.34
C GLY A 88 17.19 2.75 11.91
N TYR A 89 16.50 2.75 10.76
CA TYR A 89 15.73 3.91 10.28
C TYR A 89 14.36 3.97 10.98
N PRO A 90 13.98 5.11 11.59
CA PRO A 90 12.64 5.27 12.15
C PRO A 90 11.60 5.37 11.04
N ILE A 91 10.49 4.66 11.18
CA ILE A 91 9.37 4.69 10.24
C ILE A 91 8.02 4.70 10.97
N GLY A 92 7.01 5.29 10.34
CA GLY A 92 5.61 5.09 10.69
C GLY A 92 4.97 4.06 9.75
N ILE A 93 4.22 3.11 10.29
CA ILE A 93 3.52 2.08 9.50
C ILE A 93 2.01 2.36 9.52
N LEU A 94 1.36 2.19 8.37
CA LEU A 94 -0.09 2.05 8.23
C LEU A 94 -0.37 0.70 7.57
N ALA A 95 -1.10 -0.19 8.24
CA ALA A 95 -1.34 -1.55 7.77
C ALA A 95 -2.81 -1.97 7.95
N ASN A 96 -3.43 -2.46 6.88
CA ASN A 96 -4.83 -2.91 6.94
C ASN A 96 -4.94 -4.28 7.63
N ALA A 97 -5.84 -4.40 8.61
CA ALA A 97 -6.10 -5.66 9.32
C ALA A 97 -7.35 -6.40 8.85
N GLN A 98 -8.38 -5.66 8.43
CA GLN A 98 -9.71 -6.24 8.19
C GLN A 98 -10.26 -5.96 6.79
N GLY A 99 -9.43 -5.58 5.82
CA GLY A 99 -9.86 -5.29 4.45
C GLY A 99 -10.61 -3.95 4.29
N VAL A 100 -11.58 -3.67 5.14
CA VAL A 100 -12.49 -2.53 5.00
C VAL A 100 -12.02 -1.35 5.85
N LEU A 101 -12.09 -0.14 5.30
CA LEU A 101 -11.84 1.13 6.00
C LEU A 101 -13.16 1.81 6.38
N PHE A 102 -13.31 2.25 7.62
CA PHE A 102 -14.42 3.09 8.06
C PHE A 102 -13.96 4.54 8.29
N GLY A 103 -14.88 5.38 8.75
CA GLY A 103 -14.60 6.79 9.00
C GLY A 103 -13.54 6.99 10.09
N ASP A 104 -13.50 6.09 11.07
CA ASP A 104 -12.55 6.16 12.18
C ASP A 104 -11.12 5.80 11.74
N GLU A 105 -10.94 4.77 10.91
CA GLU A 105 -9.65 4.45 10.29
C GLU A 105 -9.13 5.60 9.44
N ALA A 106 -10.02 6.24 8.66
CA ALA A 106 -9.62 7.34 7.79
C ALA A 106 -9.16 8.58 8.59
N GLN A 107 -9.86 8.90 9.69
CA GLN A 107 -9.45 9.97 10.60
C GLN A 107 -8.16 9.64 11.37
N LYS A 108 -8.01 8.38 11.80
CA LYS A 108 -6.78 7.87 12.42
C LYS A 108 -5.59 7.97 11.48
N ALA A 109 -5.75 7.53 10.23
CA ALA A 109 -4.73 7.60 9.19
C ALA A 109 -4.32 9.06 8.92
N ALA A 110 -5.30 9.95 8.73
CA ALA A 110 -5.03 11.35 8.47
C ALA A 110 -4.21 12.00 9.59
N GLN A 111 -4.56 11.75 10.86
CA GLN A 111 -3.79 12.26 11.99
C GLN A 111 -2.39 11.63 12.06
N PHE A 112 -2.27 10.33 11.85
CA PHE A 112 -0.99 9.63 11.93
C PHE A 112 0.00 10.11 10.84
N ILE A 113 -0.50 10.33 9.62
CA ILE A 113 0.30 10.90 8.52
C ILE A 113 0.76 12.32 8.86
N GLN A 114 -0.10 13.15 9.46
CA GLN A 114 0.29 14.50 9.91
C GLN A 114 1.40 14.44 10.96
N LEU A 115 1.29 13.53 11.94
CA LEU A 115 2.33 13.33 12.95
C LEU A 115 3.67 12.91 12.30
N ALA A 116 3.64 11.99 11.34
CA ALA A 116 4.84 11.56 10.64
C ALA A 116 5.51 12.68 9.85
N ASN A 117 4.71 13.57 9.24
CA ASN A 117 5.25 14.76 8.58
C ASN A 117 5.83 15.76 9.59
N GLN A 118 5.19 15.95 10.74
CA GLN A 118 5.70 16.84 11.78
C GLN A 118 7.05 16.37 12.33
N SER A 119 7.29 15.06 12.36
CA SER A 119 8.54 14.45 12.85
C SER A 119 9.50 14.01 11.75
N ASP A 120 9.32 14.45 10.50
CA ASP A 120 10.15 14.08 9.36
C ASP A 120 10.38 12.55 9.23
N THR A 121 9.34 11.76 9.52
CA THR A 121 9.43 10.29 9.60
C THR A 121 8.87 9.64 8.33
N PRO A 122 9.65 8.82 7.61
CA PRO A 122 9.16 8.05 6.47
C PRO A 122 7.96 7.17 6.82
N LEU A 123 7.09 6.93 5.84
CA LEU A 123 5.88 6.13 5.99
C LEU A 123 5.97 4.84 5.17
N LEU A 124 5.53 3.74 5.78
CA LEU A 124 5.33 2.44 5.14
C LEU A 124 3.84 2.11 5.11
N PHE A 125 3.31 1.85 3.92
CA PHE A 125 1.93 1.43 3.71
C PHE A 125 1.88 -0.05 3.35
N LEU A 126 1.18 -0.83 4.17
CA LEU A 126 1.00 -2.27 4.02
C LEU A 126 -0.45 -2.55 3.58
N HIS A 127 -0.67 -2.74 2.28
CA HIS A 127 -2.01 -2.86 1.71
C HIS A 127 -2.57 -4.25 1.91
N ASN A 128 -3.72 -4.29 2.57
CA ASN A 128 -4.66 -5.40 2.51
C ASN A 128 -6.08 -4.82 2.62
N THR A 129 -6.50 -4.06 1.60
CA THR A 129 -7.75 -3.32 1.59
C THR A 129 -8.66 -3.66 0.42
N THR A 130 -9.94 -3.85 0.74
CA THR A 130 -11.05 -4.05 -0.19
C THR A 130 -11.84 -2.77 -0.47
N GLY A 131 -11.43 -1.64 0.12
CA GLY A 131 -12.07 -0.34 -0.04
C GLY A 131 -12.66 0.20 1.26
N TYR A 132 -13.56 1.18 1.12
CA TYR A 132 -14.28 1.79 2.23
C TYR A 132 -15.62 1.12 2.48
N MET A 133 -16.13 1.22 3.70
CA MET A 133 -17.44 0.72 4.03
C MET A 133 -18.54 1.46 3.28
N VAL A 134 -19.51 0.71 2.76
CA VAL A 134 -20.70 1.20 2.06
C VAL A 134 -21.94 1.00 2.92
N GLY A 135 -22.94 1.87 2.74
CA GLY A 135 -24.24 1.75 3.41
C GLY A 135 -24.79 3.11 3.81
N ARG A 136 -26.12 3.24 3.82
CA ARG A 136 -26.80 4.52 4.06
C ARG A 136 -26.33 5.23 5.32
N GLU A 137 -26.16 4.49 6.42
CA GLU A 137 -25.74 5.04 7.70
C GLU A 137 -24.31 5.61 7.63
N TYR A 138 -23.37 4.89 6.99
CA TYR A 138 -21.99 5.34 6.81
C TYR A 138 -21.87 6.55 5.87
N GLU A 139 -22.68 6.57 4.81
CA GLU A 139 -22.78 7.72 3.89
C GLU A 139 -23.27 8.97 4.63
N GLN A 140 -24.34 8.83 5.42
CA GLN A 140 -24.89 9.93 6.22
C GLN A 140 -23.94 10.37 7.35
N ALA A 141 -23.17 9.44 7.93
CA ALA A 141 -22.13 9.73 8.91
C ALA A 141 -20.89 10.39 8.30
N GLY A 142 -20.81 10.50 6.96
CA GLY A 142 -19.75 11.24 6.27
C GLY A 142 -18.52 10.40 5.90
N ILE A 143 -18.68 9.10 5.60
CA ILE A 143 -17.57 8.24 5.14
C ILE A 143 -16.77 8.87 3.99
N ILE A 144 -17.44 9.57 3.06
CA ILE A 144 -16.81 10.29 1.95
C ILE A 144 -15.88 11.39 2.46
N LYS A 145 -16.33 12.24 3.40
CA LYS A 145 -15.47 13.33 3.91
C LYS A 145 -14.30 12.76 4.71
N HIS A 146 -14.52 11.70 5.49
CA HIS A 146 -13.45 11.04 6.25
C HIS A 146 -12.42 10.38 5.33
N GLY A 147 -12.85 9.66 4.29
CA GLY A 147 -11.96 9.11 3.26
C GLY A 147 -11.18 10.21 2.53
N ALA A 148 -11.84 11.34 2.20
CA ALA A 148 -11.17 12.49 1.62
C ALA A 148 -10.12 13.13 2.54
N LEU A 149 -10.33 13.14 3.87
CA LEU A 149 -9.31 13.56 4.85
C LEU A 149 -8.06 12.69 4.74
N MET A 150 -8.23 11.36 4.71
CA MET A 150 -7.12 10.41 4.58
C MET A 150 -6.35 10.62 3.26
N ILE A 151 -7.06 10.68 2.14
CA ILE A 151 -6.45 10.89 0.81
C ILE A 151 -5.74 12.25 0.74
N ASN A 152 -6.32 13.31 1.30
CA ASN A 152 -5.67 14.62 1.38
C ASN A 152 -4.35 14.52 2.15
N ALA A 153 -4.35 13.82 3.29
CA ALA A 153 -3.14 13.60 4.07
C ALA A 153 -2.07 12.83 3.29
N VAL A 154 -2.43 11.75 2.59
CA VAL A 154 -1.49 11.02 1.72
C VAL A 154 -0.92 11.93 0.63
N ALA A 155 -1.79 12.62 -0.11
CA ALA A 155 -1.40 13.41 -1.28
C ALA A 155 -0.51 14.62 -0.95
N ASN A 156 -0.65 15.22 0.24
CA ASN A 156 0.14 16.39 0.64
C ASN A 156 1.38 16.03 1.49
N SER A 157 1.50 14.78 1.92
CA SER A 157 2.63 14.31 2.70
C SER A 157 3.93 14.38 1.87
N ARG A 158 5.01 14.89 2.47
CA ARG A 158 6.31 15.05 1.78
C ARG A 158 7.42 14.14 2.29
N VAL A 159 7.20 13.46 3.44
CA VAL A 159 8.08 12.39 3.89
C VAL A 159 8.10 11.25 2.86
N PRO A 160 9.20 10.49 2.73
CA PRO A 160 9.25 9.34 1.82
C PRO A 160 8.16 8.32 2.17
N HIS A 161 7.37 7.92 1.17
CA HIS A 161 6.44 6.79 1.31
C HIS A 161 7.03 5.57 0.62
N ILE A 162 6.83 4.42 1.22
CA ILE A 162 7.09 3.11 0.62
C ILE A 162 5.81 2.31 0.76
N SER A 163 5.38 1.63 -0.30
CA SER A 163 4.14 0.85 -0.30
C SER A 163 4.42 -0.61 -0.61
N ILE A 164 3.78 -1.52 0.11
CA ILE A 164 3.83 -2.96 -0.15
C ILE A 164 2.40 -3.48 -0.24
N VAL A 165 2.06 -4.05 -1.39
CA VAL A 165 0.80 -4.74 -1.58
C VAL A 165 0.96 -6.20 -1.16
N MET A 166 0.54 -6.51 0.07
CA MET A 166 0.66 -7.85 0.66
C MET A 166 -0.59 -8.71 0.47
N GLY A 167 -1.75 -8.09 0.28
CA GLY A 167 -3.02 -8.78 0.03
C GLY A 167 -3.87 -8.05 -1.01
N ALA A 168 -5.12 -7.76 -0.66
CA ALA A 168 -6.00 -7.00 -1.55
C ALA A 168 -5.61 -5.51 -1.61
N SER A 169 -5.82 -4.87 -2.76
CA SER A 169 -5.68 -3.42 -2.93
C SER A 169 -6.69 -2.94 -3.97
N TYR A 170 -7.91 -2.70 -3.52
CA TYR A 170 -9.05 -2.38 -4.39
C TYR A 170 -9.54 -0.94 -4.24
N GLY A 171 -9.91 -0.35 -5.38
CA GLY A 171 -10.69 0.88 -5.48
C GLY A 171 -10.13 2.04 -4.64
N ALA A 172 -11.01 2.74 -3.93
CA ALA A 172 -10.62 3.88 -3.10
C ALA A 172 -9.66 3.52 -1.94
N GLY A 173 -9.64 2.25 -1.50
CA GLY A 173 -8.68 1.79 -0.50
C GLY A 173 -7.24 1.86 -1.00
N ASN A 174 -7.01 1.55 -2.29
CA ASN A 174 -5.71 1.74 -2.94
C ASN A 174 -5.24 3.20 -2.84
N TYR A 175 -6.17 4.15 -2.99
CA TYR A 175 -5.85 5.58 -2.92
C TYR A 175 -5.47 6.02 -1.51
N GLY A 176 -6.28 5.65 -0.52
CA GLY A 176 -6.03 5.98 0.88
C GLY A 176 -4.74 5.38 1.43
N MET A 177 -4.29 4.24 0.87
CA MET A 177 -3.07 3.55 1.31
C MET A 177 -1.82 3.92 0.49
N CYS A 178 -1.81 5.03 -0.25
CA CYS A 178 -0.67 5.45 -1.08
C CYS A 178 -0.32 4.44 -2.19
N GLY A 179 -1.31 4.13 -3.03
CA GLY A 179 -1.09 3.40 -4.28
C GLY A 179 -0.32 4.22 -5.32
N ARG A 180 -0.08 3.62 -6.50
CA ARG A 180 0.82 4.16 -7.55
C ARG A 180 0.60 5.62 -7.92
N ALA A 181 -0.66 6.09 -7.94
CA ALA A 181 -1.00 7.46 -8.30
C ALA A 181 -0.61 8.53 -7.26
N TYR A 182 -0.15 8.13 -6.07
CA TYR A 182 0.30 9.02 -5.00
C TYR A 182 1.83 9.06 -4.90
N ASP A 183 2.52 8.57 -5.93
CA ASP A 183 3.97 8.63 -6.10
C ASP A 183 4.79 8.18 -4.87
N PRO A 184 4.51 7.00 -4.28
CA PRO A 184 5.44 6.44 -3.30
C PRO A 184 6.82 6.29 -3.94
N ARG A 185 7.88 6.44 -3.13
CA ARG A 185 9.26 6.31 -3.62
C ARG A 185 9.54 4.93 -4.18
N PHE A 186 8.89 3.92 -3.59
CA PHE A 186 8.88 2.56 -4.07
C PHE A 186 7.53 1.93 -3.76
N LEU A 187 6.99 1.14 -4.69
CA LEU A 187 5.80 0.32 -4.51
C LEU A 187 6.13 -1.11 -4.94
N PHE A 188 6.00 -2.09 -4.04
CA PHE A 188 6.20 -3.51 -4.37
C PHE A 188 4.92 -4.31 -4.15
N ALA A 189 4.83 -5.48 -4.75
CA ALA A 189 3.75 -6.42 -4.52
C ALA A 189 4.30 -7.78 -4.06
N TRP A 190 3.58 -8.44 -3.17
CA TRP A 190 3.79 -9.85 -2.88
C TRP A 190 3.15 -10.73 -3.97
N PRO A 191 3.60 -11.97 -4.18
CA PRO A 191 3.12 -12.81 -5.28
C PRO A 191 1.65 -13.24 -5.14
N SER A 192 1.13 -13.28 -3.90
CA SER A 192 -0.25 -13.62 -3.57
C SER A 192 -1.21 -12.42 -3.61
N ALA A 193 -0.68 -11.20 -3.76
CA ALA A 193 -1.48 -9.99 -3.71
C ALA A 193 -2.41 -9.83 -4.93
N LYS A 194 -3.43 -8.99 -4.80
CA LYS A 194 -4.30 -8.61 -5.91
C LYS A 194 -4.63 -7.13 -5.88
N SER A 195 -4.61 -6.48 -7.04
CA SER A 195 -5.03 -5.09 -7.16
C SER A 195 -5.88 -4.85 -8.41
N ALA A 196 -6.97 -4.10 -8.23
CA ALA A 196 -7.93 -3.79 -9.29
C ALA A 196 -8.83 -2.61 -8.87
N VAL A 197 -9.69 -2.15 -9.77
CA VAL A 197 -10.70 -1.13 -9.44
C VAL A 197 -11.69 -1.61 -8.37
N MET A 198 -12.07 -2.88 -8.41
CA MET A 198 -12.88 -3.57 -7.40
C MET A 198 -12.71 -5.09 -7.58
N GLY A 199 -13.23 -5.89 -6.64
CA GLY A 199 -13.17 -7.34 -6.75
C GLY A 199 -13.99 -7.90 -7.94
N PRO A 200 -13.60 -9.06 -8.50
CA PRO A 200 -14.25 -9.65 -9.68
C PRO A 200 -15.75 -9.87 -9.46
N GLN A 201 -16.05 -10.48 -8.29
CA GLN A 201 -17.33 -10.58 -7.59
C GLN A 201 -18.29 -9.40 -7.82
N GLN A 202 -17.78 -8.28 -7.33
CA GLN A 202 -18.50 -7.03 -7.21
C GLN A 202 -18.70 -6.38 -8.58
N LEU A 203 -17.67 -6.40 -9.44
CA LEU A 203 -17.77 -5.78 -10.77
C LEU A 203 -18.81 -6.49 -11.64
N ALA A 204 -18.75 -7.81 -11.73
CA ALA A 204 -19.70 -8.61 -12.49
C ALA A 204 -21.13 -8.45 -11.95
N GLY A 205 -21.29 -8.40 -10.63
CA GLY A 205 -22.58 -8.16 -9.97
C GLY A 205 -23.19 -6.80 -10.34
N VAL A 206 -22.41 -5.72 -10.32
CA VAL A 206 -22.90 -4.37 -10.69
C VAL A 206 -23.32 -4.32 -12.16
N LEU A 207 -22.52 -4.89 -13.06
CA LEU A 207 -22.87 -4.95 -14.49
C LEU A 207 -24.19 -5.69 -14.73
N SER A 208 -24.37 -6.83 -14.07
CA SER A 208 -25.61 -7.63 -14.12
C SER A 208 -26.82 -6.83 -13.63
N ILE A 209 -26.72 -6.14 -12.49
CA ILE A 209 -27.80 -5.33 -11.92
C ILE A 209 -28.20 -4.20 -12.89
N VAL A 210 -27.22 -3.47 -13.43
CA VAL A 210 -27.46 -2.35 -14.35
C VAL A 210 -28.09 -2.84 -15.66
N ALA A 211 -27.59 -3.93 -16.24
CA ALA A 211 -28.12 -4.50 -17.46
C ALA A 211 -29.58 -4.96 -17.29
N ARG A 212 -29.89 -5.62 -16.17
CA ARG A 212 -31.24 -6.05 -15.81
C ARG A 212 -32.20 -4.87 -15.66
N GLN A 213 -31.79 -3.83 -14.93
CA GLN A 213 -32.60 -2.61 -14.77
C GLN A 213 -32.84 -1.89 -16.10
N ALA A 214 -31.83 -1.85 -16.99
CA ALA A 214 -31.97 -1.26 -18.31
C ALA A 214 -32.94 -2.04 -19.22
N ALA A 215 -32.91 -3.37 -19.18
CA ALA A 215 -33.87 -4.22 -19.90
C ALA A 215 -35.30 -4.00 -19.38
N GLN A 216 -35.47 -3.98 -18.05
CA GLN A 216 -36.76 -3.70 -17.41
C GLN A 216 -37.31 -2.33 -17.80
N ALA A 217 -36.49 -1.28 -17.80
CA ALA A 217 -36.89 0.07 -18.19
C ALA A 217 -37.31 0.17 -19.67
N ARG A 218 -36.81 -0.73 -20.53
CA ARG A 218 -37.20 -0.85 -21.95
C ARG A 218 -38.34 -1.84 -22.19
N GLY A 219 -38.87 -2.48 -21.15
CA GLY A 219 -39.90 -3.53 -21.27
C GLY A 219 -39.39 -4.78 -22.01
N GLN A 220 -38.08 -5.00 -22.03
CA GLN A 220 -37.45 -6.15 -22.68
C GLN A 220 -37.26 -7.29 -21.69
N ALA A 221 -37.40 -8.54 -22.16
CA ALA A 221 -37.00 -9.71 -21.38
C ALA A 221 -35.48 -9.68 -21.14
N TYR A 222 -35.07 -10.12 -19.95
CA TYR A 222 -33.65 -10.24 -19.60
C TYR A 222 -33.20 -11.68 -19.79
N ASP A 223 -32.12 -11.88 -20.55
CA ASP A 223 -31.55 -13.20 -20.82
C ASP A 223 -30.60 -13.59 -19.68
N GLU A 224 -31.07 -14.52 -18.83
CA GLU A 224 -30.31 -15.03 -17.67
C GLU A 224 -29.09 -15.86 -18.07
N ASP A 225 -29.12 -16.52 -19.22
CA ASP A 225 -27.98 -17.31 -19.71
C ASP A 225 -26.88 -16.41 -20.24
N GLN A 226 -27.27 -15.36 -20.95
CA GLN A 226 -26.34 -14.31 -21.39
C GLN A 226 -25.73 -13.56 -20.19
N ASP A 227 -26.52 -13.25 -19.16
CA ASP A 227 -26.04 -12.62 -17.92
C ASP A 227 -24.98 -13.48 -17.23
N ARG A 228 -25.26 -14.76 -17.04
CA ARG A 228 -24.32 -15.69 -16.41
C ARG A 228 -22.99 -15.75 -17.19
N ALA A 229 -23.06 -15.89 -18.51
CA ALA A 229 -21.87 -15.92 -19.35
C ALA A 229 -21.07 -14.61 -19.28
N MET A 230 -21.75 -13.45 -19.25
CA MET A 230 -21.09 -12.15 -19.06
C MET A 230 -20.41 -12.07 -17.69
N ARG A 231 -21.06 -12.52 -16.62
CA ARG A 231 -20.48 -12.50 -15.27
C ARG A 231 -19.23 -13.36 -15.18
N GLU A 232 -19.29 -14.60 -15.67
CA GLU A 232 -18.14 -15.51 -15.70
C GLU A 232 -16.97 -14.92 -16.49
N MET A 233 -17.24 -14.29 -17.65
CA MET A 233 -16.22 -13.62 -18.45
C MET A 233 -15.55 -12.46 -17.69
N VAL A 234 -16.35 -11.58 -17.09
CA VAL A 234 -15.86 -10.42 -16.34
C VAL A 234 -15.08 -10.86 -15.11
N GLU A 235 -15.58 -11.86 -14.37
CA GLU A 235 -14.89 -12.40 -13.21
C GLU A 235 -13.52 -12.97 -13.59
N ALA A 236 -13.45 -13.78 -14.65
CA ALA A 236 -12.20 -14.35 -15.15
C ALA A 236 -11.21 -13.27 -15.64
N GLN A 237 -11.72 -12.24 -16.33
CA GLN A 237 -10.89 -11.13 -16.79
C GLN A 237 -10.26 -10.39 -15.60
N ILE A 238 -11.07 -9.95 -14.64
CA ILE A 238 -10.55 -9.17 -13.49
C ILE A 238 -9.61 -10.03 -12.65
N GLU A 239 -9.92 -11.31 -12.46
CA GLU A 239 -9.04 -12.23 -11.76
C GLU A 239 -7.65 -12.26 -12.40
N ALA A 240 -7.57 -12.49 -13.72
CA ALA A 240 -6.31 -12.55 -14.45
C ALA A 240 -5.55 -11.20 -14.48
N GLU A 241 -6.27 -10.09 -14.65
CA GLU A 241 -5.68 -8.75 -14.73
C GLU A 241 -5.29 -8.18 -13.35
N SER A 242 -5.81 -8.75 -12.25
CA SER A 242 -5.50 -8.31 -10.89
C SER A 242 -4.20 -8.88 -10.31
N LEU A 243 -3.59 -9.86 -10.98
CA LEU A 243 -2.43 -10.58 -10.47
C LEU A 243 -1.14 -9.73 -10.52
N PRO A 244 -0.21 -9.91 -9.57
CA PRO A 244 1.00 -9.08 -9.48
C PRO A 244 1.85 -9.13 -10.74
N PHE A 245 2.01 -10.29 -11.38
CA PHE A 245 2.78 -10.41 -12.62
C PHE A 245 2.16 -9.63 -13.80
N PHE A 246 0.83 -9.53 -13.87
CA PHE A 246 0.15 -8.75 -14.91
C PHE A 246 0.35 -7.24 -14.72
N LEU A 247 0.27 -6.80 -13.45
CA LEU A 247 0.41 -5.40 -13.04
C LEU A 247 1.88 -4.93 -13.11
N SER A 248 2.81 -5.78 -12.68
CA SER A 248 4.25 -5.52 -12.74
C SER A 248 4.74 -5.43 -14.18
N GLY A 249 4.20 -6.25 -15.09
CA GLY A 249 4.41 -6.12 -16.53
C GLY A 249 3.93 -4.79 -17.14
N ARG A 250 3.18 -3.98 -16.39
CA ARG A 250 2.68 -2.64 -16.75
C ARG A 250 3.28 -1.53 -15.90
N LEU A 251 4.26 -1.83 -15.04
CA LEU A 251 4.88 -0.89 -14.10
C LEU A 251 3.88 -0.23 -13.14
N TYR A 252 2.82 -0.93 -12.74
CA TYR A 252 1.97 -0.46 -11.63
C TYR A 252 2.61 -0.65 -10.26
N ASP A 253 3.64 -1.50 -10.20
CA ASP A 253 4.59 -1.67 -9.11
C ASP A 253 6.02 -1.61 -9.67
N ASP A 254 6.99 -1.50 -8.77
CA ASP A 254 8.43 -1.51 -9.03
C ASP A 254 9.04 -2.91 -8.91
N GLY A 255 8.20 -3.94 -8.75
CA GLY A 255 8.58 -5.34 -8.69
C GLY A 255 7.69 -6.19 -7.81
N VAL A 256 7.58 -7.46 -8.19
CA VAL A 256 7.09 -8.53 -7.31
C VAL A 256 8.26 -9.04 -6.48
N ILE A 257 8.12 -9.06 -5.15
CA ILE A 257 9.17 -9.50 -4.22
C ILE A 257 8.72 -10.75 -3.46
N ASP A 258 9.69 -11.57 -3.04
CA ASP A 258 9.42 -12.62 -2.06
C ASP A 258 9.01 -11.98 -0.73
N PRO A 259 7.91 -12.42 -0.07
CA PRO A 259 7.53 -11.91 1.24
C PRO A 259 8.68 -11.89 2.25
N ARG A 260 9.56 -12.89 2.21
CA ARG A 260 10.71 -13.06 3.12
C ARG A 260 11.79 -12.00 2.92
N ASP A 261 11.89 -11.44 1.71
CA ASP A 261 12.85 -10.38 1.38
C ASP A 261 12.35 -8.98 1.78
N THR A 262 11.12 -8.86 2.28
CA THR A 262 10.48 -7.56 2.58
C THR A 262 11.37 -6.67 3.44
N ARG A 263 11.94 -7.19 4.54
CA ARG A 263 12.81 -6.42 5.43
C ARG A 263 14.06 -5.89 4.71
N THR A 264 14.72 -6.75 3.92
CA THR A 264 15.90 -6.40 3.14
C THR A 264 15.58 -5.32 2.10
N VAL A 265 14.49 -5.49 1.36
CA VAL A 265 14.01 -4.52 0.36
C VAL A 265 13.73 -3.17 1.03
N LEU A 266 13.04 -3.16 2.18
CA LEU A 266 12.79 -1.95 2.96
C LEU A 266 14.10 -1.28 3.39
N GLY A 267 15.09 -2.03 3.88
CA GLY A 267 16.40 -1.51 4.26
C GLY A 267 17.12 -0.80 3.09
N LEU A 268 17.09 -1.40 1.91
CA LEU A 268 17.65 -0.80 0.69
C LEU A 268 16.89 0.46 0.27
N CYS A 269 15.56 0.43 0.29
CA CYS A 269 14.71 1.58 -0.04
C CYS A 269 14.93 2.74 0.92
N LEU A 270 14.93 2.47 2.22
CA LEU A 270 15.16 3.46 3.27
C LEU A 270 16.55 4.07 3.14
N SER A 271 17.58 3.24 2.91
CA SER A 271 18.91 3.73 2.58
C SER A 271 18.90 4.62 1.34
N ALA A 272 18.22 4.23 0.25
CA ALA A 272 18.19 5.01 -0.98
C ALA A 272 17.54 6.40 -0.76
N VAL A 273 16.37 6.47 -0.12
CA VAL A 273 15.64 7.74 0.09
C VAL A 273 16.39 8.71 1.01
N HIS A 274 17.19 8.22 1.94
CA HIS A 274 18.03 9.06 2.83
C HIS A 274 19.26 9.66 2.13
N ASN A 275 19.47 9.43 0.84
CA ASN A 275 20.42 10.25 0.07
C ASN A 275 19.93 11.70 -0.07
N ALA A 276 18.62 11.94 -0.04
CA ALA A 276 18.00 13.26 -0.03
C ALA A 276 17.60 13.69 1.39
N PRO A 277 17.35 15.00 1.64
CA PRO A 277 16.77 15.44 2.91
C PRO A 277 15.40 14.79 3.12
N VAL A 278 15.18 14.28 4.32
CA VAL A 278 13.85 13.82 4.75
C VAL A 278 13.18 14.99 5.46
N ARG A 279 12.13 15.53 4.86
CA ARG A 279 11.35 16.65 5.40
C ARG A 279 9.87 16.45 5.13
N GLY A 280 9.05 16.58 6.15
CA GLY A 280 7.61 16.56 6.02
C GLY A 280 7.04 17.83 5.41
N ALA A 281 5.72 17.80 5.23
CA ALA A 281 4.98 18.91 4.68
C ALA A 281 4.91 20.09 5.68
N GLU A 282 5.12 21.32 5.19
CA GLU A 282 4.92 22.54 5.98
C GLU A 282 3.44 22.82 6.26
N GLY A 283 2.55 22.23 5.46
CA GLY A 283 1.11 22.34 5.57
C GLY A 283 0.42 21.36 4.65
N PHE A 284 -0.88 21.19 4.86
CA PHE A 284 -1.74 20.33 4.06
C PHE A 284 -2.77 21.18 3.31
N GLY A 285 -3.28 20.66 2.20
CA GLY A 285 -4.46 21.22 1.55
C GLY A 285 -5.66 21.25 2.51
N VAL A 286 -6.71 21.97 2.14
CA VAL A 286 -7.89 22.16 3.01
C VAL A 286 -8.53 20.81 3.35
N PHE A 287 -8.62 20.52 4.65
CA PHE A 287 -9.36 19.37 5.17
C PHE A 287 -10.86 19.65 5.23
N ARG A 288 -11.67 18.69 4.77
CA ARG A 288 -13.14 18.73 4.86
C ARG A 288 -13.59 18.10 6.18
N MET A 289 -13.84 18.93 7.20
CA MET A 289 -14.22 18.51 8.57
C MET A 289 -15.71 18.18 8.71
#